data_AF-A0A2D4FS58-F1
#
_entry.id   AF-A0A2D4FS58-F1
#
_cell.length_a   1.000
_cell.length_b   1.000
_cell.length_c   1.000
_cell.angle_alpha   90.00
_cell.angle_beta   90.00
_cell.angle_gamma   90.00
#
_symmetry.space_group_name_H-M   'P 1'
#
loop_
_entity.id
_entity.type
_entity.pdbx_description
1 polymer ?
#
loop_
_entity_poly.entity_id
_entity_poly.type
_entity_poly.pdbx_seq_one_letter_code
_entity_poly.pdbx_strand_id
1 'polypeptide(L)'
;VFVLESHPFDPRVLFSAGHDGNVIVWDLAKGTKIRSYFNMIEGQGHGAVFDCKCSPDGQHFACTDSHGHLLIFGFGSSSKYDKIADQMFFHSDYRPLIR
;
A
#
# COMPACT_ATOMS: atom_id res chain seq x y z
N VAL A 1 3.61 8.30 15.13
CA VAL A 1 3.51 6.91 14.64
C VAL A 1 2.35 6.27 15.34
N PHE A 2 1.35 5.81 14.59
CA PHE A 2 0.13 5.20 15.15
C PHE A 2 0.08 3.70 14.92
N VAL A 3 0.86 3.22 13.94
CA VAL A 3 0.98 1.80 13.63
C VAL A 3 2.44 1.40 13.63
N LEU A 4 2.74 0.27 14.28
CA LEU A 4 3.99 -0.44 14.18
C LEU A 4 3.68 -1.90 13.88
N GLU A 5 4.34 -2.46 12.89
CA GLU A 5 4.10 -3.83 12.46
C GLU A 5 5.42 -4.49 12.04
N SER A 6 5.68 -5.69 12.56
CA SER A 6 6.94 -6.41 12.35
C SER A 6 6.85 -7.30 11.13
N HIS A 7 7.92 -7.40 10.36
CA HIS A 7 8.01 -8.40 9.30
C HIS A 7 7.90 -9.83 9.89
N PRO A 8 7.11 -10.73 9.29
CA PRO A 8 6.76 -12.02 9.89
C PRO A 8 7.97 -12.97 10.09
N PHE A 9 9.03 -12.80 9.30
CA PHE A 9 10.20 -13.70 9.30
C PHE A 9 11.54 -12.98 9.47
N ASP A 10 11.57 -11.65 9.41
CA ASP A 10 12.81 -10.87 9.50
C ASP A 10 12.70 -9.90 10.67
N PRO A 11 13.26 -10.25 11.85
CA PRO A 11 13.13 -9.43 13.05
C PRO A 11 13.86 -8.09 12.94
N ARG A 12 14.68 -7.88 11.90
CA ARG A 12 15.34 -6.60 11.63
C ARG A 12 14.41 -5.59 10.98
N VAL A 13 13.33 -6.03 10.33
CA VAL A 13 12.45 -5.16 9.55
C VAL A 13 11.21 -4.79 10.34
N LEU A 14 10.95 -3.49 10.43
CA LEU A 14 9.76 -2.93 11.05
C LEU A 14 9.09 -1.95 10.09
N PHE A 15 7.76 -1.99 10.04
CA PHE A 15 6.92 -1.07 9.30
C PHE A 15 6.29 -0.08 10.28
N SER A 16 6.23 1.18 9.88
CA SER A 16 5.48 2.20 10.62
C SER A 16 4.61 3.03 9.70
N ALA A 17 3.43 3.39 10.18
CA ALA A 17 2.55 4.33 9.50
C ALA A 17 1.90 5.33 10.47
N GLY A 18 1.45 6.47 9.95
CA GLY A 18 0.84 7.50 10.79
C GLY A 18 -0.04 8.51 10.07
N HIS A 19 -0.70 9.33 10.88
CA HIS A 19 -1.62 10.38 10.42
C HIS A 19 -0.91 11.54 9.71
N ASP A 20 0.41 11.61 9.83
CA ASP A 20 1.25 12.52 9.06
C ASP A 20 1.44 12.04 7.61
N GLY A 21 0.82 10.94 7.20
CA GLY A 21 0.92 10.39 5.84
C GLY A 21 2.22 9.64 5.57
N ASN A 22 3.12 9.54 6.56
CA ASN A 22 4.36 8.80 6.42
C ASN A 22 4.12 7.30 6.55
N VAL A 23 4.70 6.54 5.61
CA VAL A 23 4.83 5.09 5.67
C VAL A 23 6.31 4.75 5.53
N ILE A 24 6.89 4.08 6.52
CA ILE A 24 8.34 3.91 6.64
C ILE A 24 8.67 2.45 6.89
N VAL A 25 9.69 1.98 6.19
CA VAL A 25 10.32 0.68 6.41
C VAL A 25 11.65 0.92 7.12
N TRP A 26 11.84 0.26 8.26
CA TRP A 26 12.97 0.46 9.14
C TRP A 26 13.87 -0.76 9.19
N ASP A 27 15.15 -0.49 9.39
CA ASP A 27 16.17 -1.45 9.79
C ASP A 27 16.47 -1.24 11.27
N LEU A 28 15.95 -2.13 12.12
CA LEU A 28 16.12 -2.06 13.57
C LEU A 28 17.54 -2.35 14.01
N ALA A 29 18.28 -3.20 13.28
CA ALA A 29 19.66 -3.53 13.64
C ALA A 29 20.60 -2.34 13.42
N LYS A 30 20.35 -1.52 12.39
CA LYS A 30 21.14 -0.32 12.08
C LYS A 30 20.55 0.96 12.65
N GLY A 31 19.28 0.95 13.06
CA GLY A 31 18.56 2.14 13.50
C GLY A 31 18.29 3.13 12.37
N THR A 32 18.19 2.66 11.12
CA THR A 32 18.04 3.53 9.94
C THR A 32 16.75 3.24 9.18
N LYS A 33 16.24 4.23 8.44
CA LYS A 33 15.17 4.03 7.47
C LYS A 33 15.72 3.27 6.25
N ILE A 34 15.08 2.18 5.86
CA ILE A 34 15.33 1.49 4.60
C ILE A 34 14.64 2.26 3.47
N ARG A 35 13.36 2.59 3.68
CA ARG A 35 12.54 3.39 2.76
C ARG A 35 11.54 4.25 3.50
N SER A 36 11.16 5.35 2.86
CA SER A 36 10.11 6.25 3.31
C SER A 36 9.22 6.59 2.14
N TYR A 37 7.91 6.54 2.37
CA TYR A 37 6.87 6.90 1.43
C TYR A 37 5.98 7.95 2.09
N PHE A 38 5.37 8.79 1.26
CA PHE A 38 4.46 9.83 1.71
C PHE A 38 3.15 9.69 0.93
N ASN A 39 2.04 9.48 1.65
CA ASN A 39 0.73 9.25 1.07
C ASN A 39 0.13 10.55 0.53
N MET A 40 0.56 10.96 -0.67
CA MET A 40 0.02 12.13 -1.36
C MET A 40 -1.21 11.77 -2.18
N ILE A 41 -2.26 12.55 -1.99
CA ILE A 41 -3.51 12.49 -2.74
C ILE A 41 -3.62 13.78 -3.54
N GLU A 42 -3.67 13.64 -4.87
CA GLU A 42 -3.71 14.78 -5.79
C GLU A 42 -4.91 15.68 -5.48
N GLY A 43 -4.65 16.99 -5.31
CA GLY A 43 -5.67 17.98 -4.99
C GLY A 43 -6.21 17.96 -3.55
N GLN A 44 -5.78 17.03 -2.69
CA GLN A 44 -6.27 16.90 -1.30
C GLN A 44 -5.16 17.00 -0.24
N GLY A 45 -3.89 16.91 -0.64
CA GLY A 45 -2.75 16.95 0.29
C GLY A 45 -2.30 15.54 0.66
N HIS A 46 -2.06 15.28 1.94
CA HIS A 46 -1.68 13.94 2.41
C HIS A 46 -2.83 13.26 3.14
N GLY A 47 -3.01 11.96 2.88
CA GLY A 47 -3.97 11.14 3.59
C GLY A 47 -3.35 10.54 4.85
N ALA A 48 -4.02 10.69 5.98
CA ALA A 48 -3.62 10.05 7.23
C ALA A 48 -3.69 8.53 7.08
N VAL A 49 -2.65 7.80 7.51
CA VAL A 49 -2.62 6.34 7.47
C VAL A 49 -3.00 5.76 8.82
N PHE A 50 -3.98 4.86 8.84
CA PHE A 50 -4.63 4.36 10.07
C PHE A 50 -4.23 2.95 10.46
N ASP A 51 -3.99 2.05 9.51
CA ASP A 51 -3.56 0.68 9.77
C ASP A 51 -2.51 0.22 8.75
N CYS A 52 -1.72 -0.78 9.15
CA CYS A 52 -0.69 -1.42 8.33
C CYS A 52 -0.54 -2.90 8.73
N LYS A 53 -0.48 -3.79 7.74
CA LYS A 53 -0.24 -5.23 7.93
C LYS A 53 0.68 -5.79 6.85
N CYS A 54 1.66 -6.58 7.26
CA CYS A 54 2.49 -7.36 6.35
C CYS A 54 1.71 -8.58 5.86
N SER A 55 1.98 -8.97 4.62
CA SER A 55 1.45 -10.20 4.07
C SER A 55 2.06 -11.40 4.79
N PRO A 56 1.32 -12.53 4.91
CA PRO A 56 1.86 -13.74 5.55
C PRO A 56 3.11 -14.30 4.89
N ASP A 57 3.36 -14.00 3.61
CA ASP A 57 4.57 -14.41 2.88
C ASP A 57 5.75 -13.45 3.09
N GLY A 58 5.57 -12.31 3.77
CA GLY A 58 6.59 -11.29 4.00
C GLY A 58 6.91 -10.42 2.78
N GLN A 59 6.32 -10.69 1.62
CA GLN A 59 6.73 -10.04 0.37
C GLN A 59 6.08 -8.68 0.15
N HIS A 60 5.03 -8.39 0.91
CA HIS A 60 4.21 -7.21 0.78
C HIS A 60 3.78 -6.67 2.15
N PHE A 61 3.32 -5.42 2.15
CA PHE A 61 2.52 -4.91 3.25
C PHE A 61 1.50 -3.92 2.70
N ALA A 62 0.36 -3.85 3.37
CA ALA A 62 -0.74 -2.99 2.97
C ALA A 62 -1.05 -1.97 4.06
N CYS A 63 -1.45 -0.77 3.65
CA CYS A 63 -1.91 0.28 4.55
C CYS A 63 -3.28 0.82 4.11
N THR A 64 -4.06 1.32 5.06
CA THR A 64 -5.34 1.99 4.77
C THR A 64 -5.29 3.45 5.21
N ASP A 65 -5.86 4.34 4.40
CA ASP A 65 -5.83 5.77 4.65
C ASP A 65 -7.21 6.38 4.97
N SER A 66 -7.21 7.67 5.34
CA SER A 66 -8.40 8.43 5.70
C SER A 66 -9.39 8.68 4.57
N HIS A 67 -9.00 8.41 3.32
CA HIS A 67 -9.86 8.53 2.14
C HIS A 67 -10.44 7.18 1.70
N GLY A 68 -10.15 6.11 2.45
CA GLY A 68 -10.58 4.75 2.11
C GLY A 68 -9.73 4.09 1.04
N HIS A 69 -8.54 4.63 0.74
CA HIS A 69 -7.61 3.99 -0.17
C HIS A 69 -6.90 2.81 0.51
N LEU A 70 -6.61 1.79 -0.29
CA LEU A 70 -5.72 0.70 0.05
C LEU A 70 -4.38 0.90 -0.68
N LEU A 71 -3.32 1.10 0.10
CA LEU A 71 -1.96 1.24 -0.38
C LEU A 71 -1.28 -0.13 -0.27
N ILE A 72 -0.70 -0.64 -1.36
CA ILE A 72 0.03 -1.92 -1.36
C ILE A 72 1.49 -1.65 -1.72
N PHE A 73 2.39 -2.11 -0.87
CA PHE A 73 3.83 -2.03 -1.06
C PHE A 73 4.39 -3.44 -1.21
N GLY A 74 5.46 -3.59 -2.00
CA GLY A 74 6.10 -4.88 -2.22
C GLY A 74 7.59 -4.75 -2.52
N PHE A 75 8.32 -5.84 -2.31
CA PHE A 75 9.77 -5.91 -2.51
C PHE A 75 10.19 -6.43 -3.90
N GLY A 76 9.28 -6.39 -4.89
CA GLY A 76 9.49 -6.94 -6.24
C GLY A 76 8.73 -6.16 -7.32
N SER A 77 8.62 -6.75 -8.52
CA SER A 77 7.93 -6.12 -9.65
C SER A 77 6.43 -5.92 -9.34
N SER A 78 5.91 -4.73 -9.68
CA SER A 78 4.51 -4.34 -9.50
C SER A 78 3.55 -5.03 -10.47
N SER A 79 4.01 -5.93 -11.33
CA SER A 79 3.22 -6.43 -12.48
C SER A 79 1.85 -7.01 -12.14
N LYS A 80 1.67 -7.59 -10.95
CA LYS A 80 0.36 -8.11 -10.48
C LYS A 80 -0.60 -7.01 -10.00
N TYR A 81 -0.08 -5.84 -9.66
CA TYR A 81 -0.80 -4.67 -9.14
C TYR A 81 -0.69 -3.48 -10.08
N ASP A 82 -0.26 -3.71 -11.33
CA ASP A 82 -0.26 -2.66 -12.34
C ASP A 82 -1.67 -2.10 -12.48
N LYS A 83 -1.74 -0.76 -12.57
CA LYS A 83 -3.02 -0.07 -12.71
C LYS A 83 -3.70 -0.58 -13.98
N ILE A 84 -4.77 -1.34 -13.79
CA ILE A 84 -5.67 -1.74 -14.88
C ILE A 84 -6.30 -0.50 -15.51
N ALA A 85 -6.74 -0.61 -16.76
CA ALA A 85 -7.41 0.49 -17.44
C ALA A 85 -8.58 1.02 -16.59
N ASP A 86 -8.76 2.35 -16.54
CA ASP A 86 -9.82 3.00 -15.78
C ASP A 86 -11.22 2.51 -16.19
N GLN A 87 -11.34 1.94 -17.40
CA GLN A 87 -12.55 1.28 -17.89
C GLN A 87 -12.20 -0.13 -18.36
N MET A 88 -12.84 -1.11 -17.73
CA MET A 88 -12.82 -2.50 -18.15
C MET A 88 -14.17 -2.85 -18.77
N PHE A 89 -14.22 -2.96 -20.09
CA PHE A 89 -15.40 -3.44 -20.80
C PHE A 89 -15.26 -4.93 -21.06
N PHE A 90 -16.31 -5.69 -20.76
CA PHE A 90 -16.45 -7.04 -21.30
C PHE A 90 -16.95 -6.95 -22.74
N HIS A 91 -16.59 -7.93 -23.57
CA HIS A 91 -17.09 -8.07 -24.94
C HIS A 91 -18.64 -8.22 -25.03
N SER A 92 -19.32 -8.41 -23.90
CA SER A 92 -20.78 -8.43 -23.77
C SER A 92 -21.41 -7.06 -23.51
N ASP A 93 -20.65 -6.06 -23.06
CA ASP A 93 -21.20 -4.79 -22.58
C ASP A 93 -21.82 -3.95 -23.72
N TYR A 94 -21.44 -4.27 -24.96
CA TYR A 94 -21.98 -3.65 -26.17
C TYR A 94 -22.84 -4.60 -27.01
N ARG A 95 -23.24 -5.77 -26.48
CA ARG A 95 -24.14 -6.64 -27.23
C ARG A 95 -25.50 -5.94 -27.38
N PRO A 96 -26.01 -5.76 -28.60
CA PRO A 96 -27.33 -5.20 -28.79
C PRO A 96 -28.36 -6.09 -28.09
N LEU A 97 -29.30 -5.47 -27.37
CA LEU A 97 -30.47 -6.14 -26.85
C LEU A 97 -31.30 -6.60 -28.04
N ILE A 98 -31.16 -7.88 -28.40
CA ILE A 98 -32.00 -8.50 -29.43
C ILE A 98 -33.42 -8.58 -28.84
N ARG A 99 -34.38 -7.94 -29.50
CA ARG A 99 -35.80 -7.96 -29.15
C ARG A 99 -36.52 -9.12 -29.83
#